data_AF-A0A2I3CPT1-F1
#
_entry.id   AF-A0A2I3CPT1-F1
#
_cell.length_a   1.000
_cell.length_b   1.000
_cell.length_c   1.000
_cell.angle_alpha   90.00
_cell.angle_beta   90.00
_cell.angle_gamma   90.00
#
_symmetry.space_group_name_H-M   'P 1'
#
loop_
_entity.id
_entity.type
_entity.pdbx_description
1 polymer ?
#
loop_
_entity_poly.entity_id
_entity_poly.type
_entity_poly.pdbx_seq_one_letter_code
_entity_poly.pdbx_strand_id
1 'polypeptide(L)' 'MKGKGPLVLEWSSDFDSKTLAMRAEYYIKQLTKAKKELLVMSKANIVVDEHQQMMLEIVAL' A
#
# COMPACT_ATOMS: atom_id res chain seq x y z
N MET A 1 12.35 18.19 1.93
CA MET A 1 13.06 17.35 2.92
C MET A 1 14.54 17.32 2.55
N LYS A 2 15.41 18.00 3.32
CA LYS A 2 16.87 17.87 3.17
C LYS A 2 17.35 16.76 4.13
N GLY A 3 18.12 15.78 3.63
CA GLY A 3 18.95 14.87 4.45
C GLY A 3 18.35 13.52 4.91
N LYS A 4 18.00 12.57 4.02
CA LYS A 4 17.61 11.19 4.42
C LYS A 4 18.27 10.04 3.63
N GLY A 5 19.45 10.28 3.05
CA GLY A 5 20.14 9.28 2.22
C GLY A 5 19.45 9.03 0.87
N PRO A 6 19.97 8.12 0.04
CA PRO A 6 19.31 7.72 -1.19
C PRO A 6 17.98 7.04 -0.85
N LEU A 7 16.89 7.54 -1.45
CA LEU A 7 15.58 6.89 -1.37
C LEU A 7 15.50 5.83 -2.47
N VAL A 8 15.13 4.60 -2.10
CA VAL A 8 14.85 3.51 -3.03
C VAL A 8 13.34 3.24 -3.02
N LEU A 9 12.75 3.05 -4.20
CA LEU A 9 11.35 2.65 -4.35
C LEU A 9 11.25 1.13 -4.21
N GLU A 10 10.84 0.66 -3.04
CA GLU A 10 10.72 -0.78 -2.73
C GLU A 10 9.35 -1.37 -3.10
N TRP A 11 8.33 -0.52 -3.23
CA TRP A 11 6.96 -0.95 -3.52
C TRP A 11 6.15 0.18 -4.15
N SER A 12 5.28 -0.18 -5.08
CA SER A 12 4.33 0.73 -5.73
C SER A 12 3.05 0.00 -6.13
N SER A 13 1.95 0.74 -6.24
CA SER A 13 0.67 0.25 -6.76
C SER A 13 -0.04 1.38 -7.51
N ASP A 14 -0.66 1.03 -8.62
CA ASP A 14 -1.47 1.96 -9.42
C ASP A 14 -2.94 1.95 -8.95
N PHE A 15 -3.62 3.08 -9.16
CA PHE A 15 -5.05 3.26 -8.84
C PHE A 15 -5.72 4.12 -9.91
N ASP A 16 -6.97 3.82 -10.24
CA ASP A 16 -7.71 4.48 -11.35
C ASP A 16 -8.01 5.96 -11.13
N SER A 17 -7.98 6.44 -9.88
CA SER A 17 -8.28 7.83 -9.58
C SER A 17 -7.48 8.36 -8.39
N LYS A 18 -7.30 9.69 -8.38
CA LYS A 18 -6.71 10.41 -7.25
C LYS A 18 -7.42 10.10 -5.93
N THR A 19 -8.75 10.02 -5.93
CA THR A 19 -9.54 9.73 -4.74
C THR A 19 -9.22 8.35 -4.16
N LEU A 20 -9.13 7.33 -5.03
CA LEU A 20 -8.74 5.98 -4.61
C LEU A 20 -7.30 5.94 -4.10
N ALA A 21 -6.36 6.57 -4.79
CA ALA A 21 -4.96 6.66 -4.34
C ALA A 21 -4.84 7.31 -2.95
N MET A 22 -5.57 8.40 -2.69
CA MET A 22 -5.57 9.07 -1.38
C MET A 22 -6.17 8.20 -0.27
N ARG A 23 -7.24 7.45 -0.57
CA ARG A 23 -7.84 6.49 0.38
C ARG A 23 -6.87 5.34 0.68
N ALA A 24 -6.19 4.81 -0.34
CA ALA A 24 -5.19 3.76 -0.19
C ALA A 24 -4.01 4.26 0.66
N GLU A 25 -3.52 5.48 0.41
CA GLU A 25 -2.47 6.10 1.22
C GLU A 25 -2.89 6.21 2.69
N TYR A 26 -4.11 6.68 2.96
CA TYR A 26 -4.64 6.77 4.32
C TYR A 26 -4.73 5.39 4.99
N TYR A 27 -5.26 4.40 4.29
CA TYR A 27 -5.35 3.02 4.78
C TYR A 27 -3.96 2.44 5.09
N ILE A 28 -3.02 2.55 4.15
CA ILE A 28 -1.63 2.08 4.31
C ILE A 28 -0.97 2.77 5.51
N LYS A 29 -1.19 4.07 5.75
CA LYS A 29 -0.63 4.76 6.92
C LYS A 29 -1.04 4.11 8.24
N GLN A 30 -2.28 3.62 8.34
CA GLN A 30 -2.80 2.93 9.54
C GLN A 30 -2.30 1.49 9.69
N LEU A 31 -1.72 0.88 8.66
CA LEU A 31 -1.18 -0.47 8.74
C LEU A 31 0.03 -0.54 9.69
N THR A 32 0.11 -1.64 10.43
CA THR A 32 1.29 -1.97 11.25
C THR A 32 2.52 -2.19 10.37
N LYS A 33 3.72 -2.08 10.96
CA LYS A 33 4.98 -2.36 10.27
C LYS A 33 4.97 -3.72 9.59
N ALA A 34 4.53 -4.76 10.30
CA ALA A 34 4.43 -6.12 9.78
C ALA A 34 3.55 -6.22 8.53
N LYS A 35 2.39 -5.53 8.50
CA LYS A 35 1.51 -5.52 7.33
C LYS A 35 2.13 -4.78 6.13
N LYS A 36 2.87 -3.69 6.38
CA LYS A 36 3.61 -2.97 5.33
C LYS A 36 4.76 -3.81 4.76
N GLU A 37 5.45 -4.57 5.61
CA GLU A 37 6.49 -5.50 5.18
C GLU A 37 5.94 -6.58 4.25
N LEU A 38 4.70 -7.05 4.46
CA LEU A 38 4.05 -7.98 3.52
C LEU A 38 3.82 -7.38 2.13
N LEU A 39 3.47 -6.09 2.04
CA LEU A 39 3.35 -5.39 0.75
C LEU A 39 4.70 -5.35 0.02
N VAL A 40 5.76 -4.93 0.72
CA VAL A 40 7.12 -4.85 0.16
C VAL A 40 7.62 -6.24 -0.28
N MET A 41 7.32 -7.28 0.49
CA MET A 41 7.69 -8.66 0.15
C MET A 41 6.79 -9.29 -0.93
N SER A 42 5.86 -8.54 -1.52
CA SER A 42 4.87 -9.07 -2.49
C SER A 42 4.05 -10.24 -1.95
N LYS A 43 3.83 -10.29 -0.63
CA LYS A 43 2.99 -11.27 0.08
C LYS A 43 1.59 -10.75 0.37
N ALA A 44 1.32 -9.51 0.00
CA ALA A 44 0.00 -8.92 0.12
C ALA A 44 -0.19 -7.83 -0.94
N ASN A 45 -1.45 -7.56 -1.28
CA ASN A 45 -1.88 -6.50 -2.18
C ASN A 45 -2.87 -5.57 -1.48
N ILE A 46 -2.92 -4.32 -1.93
CA ILE A 46 -4.02 -3.40 -1.61
C ILE A 46 -5.06 -3.56 -2.70
N VAL A 47 -6.25 -4.02 -2.32
CA VAL A 47 -7.38 -4.18 -3.24
C VAL A 47 -8.53 -3.27 -2.83
N VAL A 48 -9.35 -2.90 -3.82
CA VAL A 48 -10.53 -2.07 -3.65
C VAL A 48 -11.74 -2.95 -3.91
N ASP A 49 -12.66 -3.04 -2.95
CA ASP A 49 -13.90 -3.79 -3.14
C ASP A 49 -14.95 -3.01 -3.96
N GLU A 50 -16.10 -3.64 -4.21
CA GLU A 50 -17.23 -3.03 -4.93
C GLU A 50 -17.81 -1.79 -4.23
N HIS A 51 -17.54 -1.59 -2.94
CA HIS A 51 -17.95 -0.45 -2.13
C HIS A 51 -16.85 0.60 -1.97
N GLN A 52 -15.77 0.50 -2.75
CA GLN A 52 -14.59 1.37 -2.67
C GLN A 52 -13.88 1.36 -1.32
N GLN A 53 -14.02 0.28 -0.54
CA GLN A 53 -13.26 0.05 0.68
C GLN A 53 -11.91 -0.57 0.36
N MET A 54 -10.90 -0.16 1.13
CA MET A 54 -9.53 -0.66 1.01
C MET A 54 -9.39 -1.93 1.84
N MET A 55 -8.85 -2.98 1.22
CA MET A 55 -8.54 -4.25 1.90
C MET A 55 -7.09 -4.63 1.67
N LEU A 56 -6.50 -5.29 2.67
CA LEU A 56 -5.22 -5.96 2.54
C LEU A 56 -5.51 -7.44 2.22
N GLU A 57 -5.27 -7.83 0.97
CA GLU A 57 -5.39 -9.21 0.54
C GLU A 57 -4.04 -9.91 0.72
N ILE A 58 -4.02 -11.05 1.44
CA ILE A 58 -2.79 -11.85 1.61
C ILE A 58 -2.67 -12.81 0.44
N VAL A 59 -1.52 -12.81 -0.22
CA VAL A 59 -1.20 -13.77 -1.27
C VAL A 59 -0.78 -15.07 -0.61
N ALA A 60 -1.61 -16.11 -0.72
CA ALA A 60 -1.24 -17.47 -0.29
C ALA A 60 -0.28 -18.09 -1.31
N LEU A 61 0.72 -18.83 -0.82
CA LEU A 61 1.64 -19.65 -1.63
C LEU A 61 0.96 -20.92 -2.13
#